data_AF-A0A6J5J5E6-F1
#
_entry.id   AF-A0A6J5J5E6-F1
#
_cell.length_a   1.000
_cell.length_b   1.000
_cell.length_c   1.000
_cell.angle_alpha   90.00
_cell.angle_beta   90.00
_cell.angle_gamma   90.00
#
_symmetry.space_group_name_H-M   'P 1'
#
loop_
_entity.id
_entity.type
_entity.pdbx_description
1 polymer ?
#
loop_
_entity_poly.entity_id
_entity_poly.type
_entity_poly.pdbx_seq_one_letter_code
_entity_poly.pdbx_strand_id
1 'polypeptide(L)'
;MSDRNRIDVHQHVVPPFWADALPAHGGDPSGWGSPTWSPEGAIAFMDSLEIETGVLSLTAPGVQGWNGQAKRDMARQVNEYVAGLVAKWPTRFGNFATLPLPDVDGTLAEIGHAFDTLKADGVVLLSNYGGVYLAIRPSNPSGQNSTAAARSCSSTRRSPRSMRYPGCPARCSTIRSIRRARPSSSCSTA
;
A
#
# COMPACT_ATOMS: atom_id res chain seq x y z
N MET A 1 -0.57 -4.01 -31.96
CA MET A 1 -0.46 -3.85 -30.49
C MET A 1 -1.88 -3.82 -29.96
N SER A 2 -2.18 -4.57 -28.90
CA SER A 2 -3.53 -4.56 -28.30
C SER A 2 -3.76 -3.19 -27.64
N ASP A 3 -4.85 -2.49 -27.96
CA ASP A 3 -5.22 -1.18 -27.39
C ASP A 3 -5.69 -1.27 -25.91
N ARG A 4 -5.09 -2.17 -25.12
CA ARG A 4 -5.39 -2.27 -23.69
C ARG A 4 -4.80 -1.05 -23.01
N ASN A 5 -5.67 -0.22 -22.42
CA ASN A 5 -5.30 0.97 -21.66
C ASN A 5 -5.99 1.02 -20.28
N ARG A 6 -6.52 -0.13 -19.81
CA ARG A 6 -7.25 -0.22 -18.54
C ARG A 6 -6.30 -0.57 -17.41
N ILE A 7 -6.37 0.22 -16.34
CA ILE A 7 -5.62 -0.01 -15.10
C ILE A 7 -6.64 -0.35 -14.00
N ASP A 8 -6.50 -1.53 -13.42
CA ASP A 8 -7.24 -1.93 -12.21
C ASP A 8 -6.42 -1.53 -10.97
N VAL A 9 -6.96 -0.66 -10.14
CA VAL A 9 -6.31 -0.17 -8.91
C VAL A 9 -6.77 -0.91 -7.65
N HIS A 10 -7.67 -1.89 -7.80
CA HIS A 10 -8.22 -2.68 -6.71
C HIS A 10 -8.09 -4.17 -7.05
N GLN A 11 -6.86 -4.62 -7.25
CA GLN A 11 -6.57 -6.03 -7.43
C GLN A 11 -5.90 -6.60 -6.18
N HIS A 12 -6.48 -7.65 -5.62
CA HIS A 12 -5.93 -8.29 -4.43
C HIS A 12 -4.85 -9.33 -4.77
N VAL A 13 -3.82 -9.38 -3.93
CA VAL A 13 -2.81 -10.44 -3.92
C VAL A 13 -2.94 -11.26 -2.65
N VAL A 14 -2.73 -12.57 -2.78
CA VAL A 14 -2.73 -13.53 -1.66
C VAL A 14 -1.41 -14.31 -1.74
N PRO A 15 -0.34 -13.84 -1.07
CA PRO A 15 0.93 -14.57 -1.03
C PRO A 15 0.77 -15.92 -0.30
N PRO A 16 1.32 -17.03 -0.83
CA PRO A 16 1.15 -18.35 -0.22
C PRO A 16 1.58 -18.42 1.25
N PHE A 17 2.76 -17.87 1.57
CA PHE A 17 3.29 -17.84 2.94
C PHE A 17 2.42 -17.04 3.91
N TRP A 18 1.71 -16.02 3.41
CA TRP A 18 0.79 -15.23 4.22
C TRP A 18 -0.50 -16.02 4.48
N ALA A 19 -1.05 -16.66 3.45
CA ALA A 19 -2.24 -17.48 3.56
C ALA A 19 -2.05 -18.68 4.49
N ASP A 20 -0.88 -19.33 4.43
CA ASP A 20 -0.53 -20.46 5.29
C ASP A 20 -0.38 -20.05 6.76
N ALA A 21 0.16 -18.85 7.01
CA ALA A 21 0.35 -18.34 8.37
C ALA A 21 -0.94 -17.75 8.97
N LEU A 22 -1.85 -17.24 8.16
CA LEU A 22 -3.05 -16.50 8.59
C LEU A 22 -3.89 -17.22 9.67
N PRO A 23 -4.16 -18.55 9.60
CA PRO A 23 -4.94 -19.25 10.63
C PRO A 23 -4.33 -19.17 12.03
N ALA A 24 -3.00 -19.19 12.14
CA ALA A 24 -2.30 -19.07 13.42
C ALA A 24 -2.33 -17.64 13.99
N HIS A 25 -2.75 -16.66 13.17
CA HIS A 25 -2.80 -15.24 13.49
C HIS A 25 -4.25 -14.70 13.53
N GLY A 26 -5.22 -15.56 13.84
CA GLY A 26 -6.63 -15.18 14.03
C GLY A 26 -7.52 -15.38 12.81
N GLY A 27 -6.96 -15.81 11.67
CA GLY A 27 -7.73 -16.15 10.48
C GLY A 27 -8.36 -14.95 9.78
N ASP A 28 -9.21 -15.23 8.79
CA ASP A 28 -10.06 -14.21 8.19
C ASP A 28 -11.24 -13.91 9.14
N PRO A 29 -11.45 -12.64 9.55
CA PRO A 29 -12.56 -12.25 10.42
C PRO A 29 -13.96 -12.60 9.88
N SER A 30 -14.09 -12.80 8.56
CA SER A 30 -15.33 -13.19 7.90
C SER A 30 -15.59 -14.70 7.90
N GLY A 31 -14.63 -15.51 8.35
CA GLY A 31 -14.73 -16.97 8.42
C GLY A 31 -14.48 -17.70 7.09
N TRP A 32 -14.11 -16.98 6.03
CA TRP A 32 -13.77 -17.57 4.74
C TRP A 32 -12.32 -18.04 4.68
N GLY A 33 -12.06 -19.12 3.95
CA GLY A 33 -10.70 -19.54 3.62
C GLY A 33 -10.05 -18.57 2.63
N SER A 34 -8.72 -18.47 2.67
CA SER A 34 -7.99 -17.72 1.65
C SER A 34 -8.19 -18.38 0.29
N PRO A 35 -8.61 -17.64 -0.75
CA PRO A 35 -8.80 -18.21 -2.08
C PRO A 35 -7.45 -18.63 -2.66
N THR A 36 -7.46 -19.66 -3.51
CA THR A 36 -6.30 -20.01 -4.32
C THR A 36 -5.97 -18.84 -5.25
N TRP A 37 -4.72 -18.40 -5.21
CA TRP A 37 -4.25 -17.27 -6.02
C TRP A 37 -2.89 -17.61 -6.63
N SER A 38 -2.69 -17.21 -7.89
CA SER A 38 -1.40 -17.27 -8.56
C SER A 38 -1.19 -16.04 -9.45
N PRO A 39 0.06 -15.60 -9.67
CA PRO A 39 0.35 -14.50 -10.59
C PRO A 39 -0.16 -14.77 -12.01
N GLU A 40 -0.01 -16.01 -12.49
CA GLU A 40 -0.45 -16.43 -13.83
C GLU A 40 -1.99 -16.40 -13.93
N GLY A 41 -2.69 -16.84 -12.88
CA GLY A 41 -4.15 -16.76 -12.81
C GLY A 41 -4.65 -15.31 -12.78
N ALA A 42 -3.97 -14.44 -12.03
CA ALA A 42 -4.26 -13.01 -12.00
C ALA A 42 -4.07 -12.36 -13.39
N ILE A 43 -2.98 -12.70 -14.10
CA ILE A 43 -2.74 -12.23 -15.46
C ILE A 43 -3.80 -12.73 -16.44
N ALA A 44 -4.16 -14.02 -16.36
CA ALA A 44 -5.19 -14.60 -17.23
C ALA A 44 -6.56 -13.93 -17.02
N PHE A 45 -6.91 -13.61 -15.77
CA PHE A 45 -8.10 -12.85 -15.44
C PHE A 45 -8.04 -11.42 -16.00
N MET A 46 -6.90 -10.74 -15.88
CA MET A 46 -6.72 -9.42 -16.49
C MET A 46 -6.85 -9.48 -18.02
N ASP A 47 -6.28 -10.51 -18.65
CA ASP A 47 -6.32 -10.71 -20.10
C ASP A 47 -7.76 -10.89 -20.61
N SER A 48 -8.61 -11.61 -19.87
CA SER A 48 -10.01 -11.84 -20.25
C SER A 48 -10.89 -10.59 -20.14
N LEU A 49 -10.48 -9.60 -19.34
CA LEU A 49 -11.18 -8.33 -19.13
C LEU A 49 -10.53 -7.12 -19.83
N GLU A 50 -9.50 -7.38 -20.65
CA GLU A 50 -8.72 -6.36 -21.36
C GLU A 50 -8.05 -5.35 -20.40
N ILE A 51 -7.67 -5.81 -19.21
CA ILE A 51 -6.92 -5.04 -18.22
C ILE A 51 -5.42 -5.14 -18.56
N GLU A 52 -4.80 -3.99 -18.77
CA GLU A 52 -3.38 -3.90 -19.08
C GLU A 52 -2.54 -4.12 -17.82
N THR A 53 -2.83 -3.34 -16.78
CA THR A 53 -2.06 -3.30 -15.53
C THR A 53 -2.98 -3.42 -14.32
N GLY A 54 -2.61 -4.29 -13.39
CA GLY A 54 -3.25 -4.46 -12.10
C GLY A 54 -2.35 -3.95 -10.98
N VAL A 55 -2.84 -3.07 -10.12
CA VAL A 55 -2.09 -2.58 -8.95
C VAL A 55 -2.42 -3.46 -7.77
N LEU A 56 -1.45 -4.30 -7.40
CA LEU A 56 -1.61 -5.33 -6.38
C LEU A 56 -1.62 -4.73 -4.98
N SER A 57 -2.57 -5.14 -4.16
CA SER A 57 -2.66 -4.80 -2.75
C SER A 57 -2.98 -6.04 -1.92
N LEU A 58 -2.33 -6.18 -0.76
CA LEU A 58 -2.63 -7.31 0.15
C LEU A 58 -4.11 -7.25 0.56
N THR A 59 -4.80 -8.39 0.47
CA THR A 59 -6.20 -8.51 0.88
C THR A 59 -6.38 -8.26 2.39
N ALA A 60 -7.60 -7.90 2.79
CA ALA A 60 -7.98 -7.95 4.19
C ALA A 60 -7.83 -9.39 4.74
N PRO A 61 -7.44 -9.58 6.01
CA PRO A 61 -7.22 -8.59 7.07
C PRO A 61 -5.82 -7.94 7.09
N GLY A 62 -5.04 -8.06 6.02
CA GLY A 62 -3.67 -7.56 5.96
C GLY A 62 -2.78 -8.27 6.98
N VAL A 63 -2.02 -7.50 7.76
CA VAL A 63 -1.14 -8.02 8.82
C VAL A 63 -1.70 -7.80 10.23
N GLN A 64 -2.99 -7.51 10.40
CA GLN A 64 -3.55 -7.13 11.70
C GLN A 64 -3.36 -8.17 12.80
N GLY A 65 -3.45 -9.46 12.47
CA GLY A 65 -3.30 -10.59 13.38
C GLY A 65 -1.88 -10.83 13.92
N TRP A 66 -0.86 -10.20 13.33
CA TRP A 66 0.51 -10.27 13.81
C TRP A 66 0.79 -9.20 14.87
N ASN A 67 1.79 -9.41 15.71
CA ASN A 67 2.17 -8.48 16.78
C ASN A 67 3.68 -8.21 16.83
N GLY A 68 4.05 -7.03 17.31
CA GLY A 68 5.45 -6.62 17.49
C GLY A 68 6.30 -6.80 16.23
N GLN A 69 7.50 -7.37 16.39
CA GLN A 69 8.43 -7.58 15.28
C GLN A 69 7.86 -8.48 14.18
N ALA A 70 7.11 -9.53 14.54
CA ALA A 70 6.52 -10.44 13.56
C ALA A 70 5.55 -9.73 12.59
N LYS A 71 4.87 -8.67 13.04
CA LYS A 71 4.01 -7.84 12.17
C LYS A 71 4.83 -7.04 11.16
N ARG A 72 5.97 -6.49 11.59
CA ARG A 72 6.89 -5.75 10.73
C ARG A 72 7.51 -6.68 9.68
N ASP A 73 7.97 -7.85 10.12
CA ASP A 73 8.60 -8.85 9.25
C ASP A 73 7.62 -9.37 8.20
N MET A 74 6.38 -9.69 8.60
CA MET A 74 5.34 -10.13 7.66
C MET A 74 5.00 -9.04 6.65
N ALA A 75 4.87 -7.78 7.09
CA ALA A 75 4.63 -6.65 6.18
C ALA A 75 5.77 -6.50 5.16
N ARG A 76 7.03 -6.57 5.61
CA ARG A 76 8.21 -6.52 4.75
C ARG A 76 8.21 -7.65 3.73
N GLN A 77 7.99 -8.88 4.20
CA GLN A 77 8.00 -10.07 3.35
C GLN A 77 6.93 -9.99 2.26
N VAL A 78 5.72 -9.52 2.59
CA VAL A 78 4.67 -9.26 1.60
C VAL A 78 5.11 -8.20 0.60
N ASN A 79 5.64 -7.07 1.06
CA ASN A 79 6.05 -5.98 0.18
C ASN A 79 7.16 -6.40 -0.78
N GLU A 80 8.18 -7.13 -0.30
CA GLU A 80 9.25 -7.68 -1.13
C GLU A 80 8.74 -8.72 -2.13
N TYR A 81 7.82 -9.59 -1.72
CA TYR A 81 7.17 -10.54 -2.62
C TYR A 81 6.46 -9.84 -3.78
N VAL A 82 5.62 -8.85 -3.48
CA VAL A 82 4.87 -8.11 -4.50
C VAL A 82 5.81 -7.28 -5.39
N ALA A 83 6.85 -6.68 -4.82
CA ALA A 83 7.89 -6.00 -5.60
C ALA A 83 8.60 -6.98 -6.56
N GLY A 84 8.85 -8.21 -6.13
CA GLY A 84 9.37 -9.29 -6.99
C GLY A 84 8.42 -9.64 -8.15
N LEU A 85 7.11 -9.66 -7.90
CA LEU A 85 6.11 -9.85 -8.96
C LEU A 85 6.12 -8.70 -9.98
N VAL A 86 6.17 -7.45 -9.50
CA VAL A 86 6.29 -6.26 -10.36
C VAL A 86 7.58 -6.34 -11.19
N ALA A 87 8.71 -6.72 -10.59
CA ALA A 87 9.97 -6.87 -11.32
C ALA A 87 9.90 -7.95 -12.41
N LYS A 88 9.18 -9.05 -12.16
CA LYS A 88 9.00 -10.14 -13.13
C LYS A 88 8.03 -9.78 -14.26
N TRP A 89 6.99 -8.99 -13.98
CA TRP A 89 6.00 -8.55 -14.99
C TRP A 89 5.70 -7.04 -14.90
N PRO A 90 6.67 -6.18 -15.26
CA PRO A 90 6.62 -4.74 -14.96
C PRO A 90 5.56 -3.95 -15.74
N THR A 91 5.03 -4.52 -16.83
CA THR A 91 3.91 -3.91 -17.58
C THR A 91 2.55 -4.40 -17.10
N ARG A 92 2.51 -5.50 -16.32
CA ARG A 92 1.27 -6.14 -15.88
C ARG A 92 0.93 -5.81 -14.44
N PHE A 93 1.93 -5.59 -13.58
CA PHE A 93 1.68 -5.30 -12.18
C PHE A 93 2.28 -3.97 -11.73
N GLY A 94 1.50 -3.24 -10.94
CA GLY A 94 1.97 -2.23 -9.99
C GLY A 94 1.76 -2.71 -8.55
N ASN A 95 2.13 -1.92 -7.54
CA ASN A 95 1.94 -2.32 -6.15
C ASN A 95 1.56 -1.20 -5.16
N PHE A 96 0.74 -1.58 -4.19
CA PHE A 96 0.49 -0.81 -2.97
C PHE A 96 1.05 -1.55 -1.78
N ALA A 97 2.03 -0.92 -1.11
CA ALA A 97 2.69 -1.50 0.04
C ALA A 97 1.75 -1.61 1.24
N THR A 98 1.78 -2.78 1.89
CA THR A 98 1.11 -3.01 3.17
C THR A 98 1.94 -2.41 4.31
N LEU A 99 1.27 -1.89 5.34
CA LEU A 99 1.92 -1.19 6.45
C LEU A 99 1.63 -1.89 7.79
N PRO A 100 2.62 -2.00 8.70
CA PRO A 100 2.48 -2.65 10.00
C PRO A 100 1.73 -1.80 11.04
N LEU A 101 0.67 -1.09 10.65
CA LEU A 101 -0.13 -0.29 11.57
C LEU A 101 -0.78 -1.17 12.68
N PRO A 102 -0.96 -0.63 13.90
CA PRO A 102 -0.78 0.76 14.32
C PRO A 102 0.65 1.14 14.78
N ASP A 103 1.65 0.29 14.55
CA ASP A 103 3.04 0.57 14.94
C ASP A 103 3.64 1.70 14.10
N VAL A 104 3.72 2.90 14.67
CA VAL A 104 4.13 4.12 13.96
C VAL A 104 5.58 4.03 13.50
N ASP A 105 6.50 3.62 14.37
CA ASP A 105 7.93 3.57 14.03
C ASP A 105 8.20 2.49 12.97
N GLY A 106 7.58 1.31 13.14
CA GLY A 106 7.64 0.25 12.13
C GLY A 106 7.04 0.70 10.80
N THR A 107 5.94 1.45 10.83
CA THR A 107 5.28 1.97 9.64
C THR A 107 6.12 3.01 8.91
N LEU A 108 6.75 3.95 9.62
CA LEU A 108 7.62 4.96 9.01
C LEU A 108 8.86 4.33 8.38
N ALA A 109 9.47 3.35 9.06
CA ALA A 109 10.58 2.57 8.51
C ALA A 109 10.16 1.81 7.24
N GLU A 110 8.98 1.19 7.25
CA GLU A 110 8.46 0.45 6.11
C GLU A 110 8.09 1.35 4.93
N ILE A 111 7.51 2.53 5.19
CA ILE A 111 7.27 3.55 4.17
C ILE A 111 8.57 3.94 3.48
N GLY A 112 9.64 4.18 4.25
CA GLY A 112 10.97 4.47 3.71
C GLY A 112 11.45 3.35 2.79
N HIS A 113 11.40 2.10 3.26
CA HIS A 113 11.83 0.97 2.44
C HIS A 113 10.96 0.77 1.19
N ALA A 114 9.64 0.83 1.32
CA ALA A 114 8.70 0.63 0.22
C ALA A 114 8.92 1.64 -0.92
N PHE A 115 9.07 2.93 -0.61
CA PHE A 115 9.26 3.95 -1.64
C PHE A 115 10.72 4.06 -2.11
N ASP A 116 11.70 4.00 -1.20
CA ASP A 116 13.09 4.27 -1.55
C ASP A 116 13.80 3.04 -2.10
N THR A 117 13.47 1.84 -1.62
CA THR A 117 14.06 0.57 -2.08
C THR A 117 13.16 -0.12 -3.10
N LEU A 118 11.91 -0.41 -2.74
CA LEU A 118 11.01 -1.24 -3.57
C LEU A 118 10.31 -0.47 -4.69
N LYS A 119 10.41 0.87 -4.69
CA LYS A 119 9.78 1.79 -5.65
C LYS A 119 8.27 1.61 -5.75
N ALA A 120 7.61 1.40 -4.61
CA ALA A 120 6.19 1.15 -4.58
C ALA A 120 5.35 2.31 -5.14
N ASP A 121 4.22 2.00 -5.80
CA ASP A 121 3.35 3.01 -6.42
C ASP A 121 2.48 3.76 -5.38
N GLY A 122 2.31 3.16 -4.20
CA GLY A 122 1.54 3.72 -3.10
C GLY A 122 1.49 2.79 -1.89
N VAL A 123 0.54 3.05 -0.99
CA VAL A 123 0.29 2.23 0.20
C VAL A 123 -1.18 1.86 0.28
N VAL A 124 -1.45 0.69 0.86
CA VAL A 124 -2.80 0.22 1.16
C VAL A 124 -3.08 0.34 2.66
N LEU A 125 -4.24 0.90 2.99
CA LEU A 125 -4.71 1.10 4.35
C LEU A 125 -6.01 0.35 4.57
N LEU A 126 -6.22 -0.14 5.78
CA LEU A 126 -7.49 -0.70 6.20
C LEU A 126 -8.33 0.38 6.88
N SER A 127 -9.65 0.22 6.83
CA SER A 127 -10.59 1.21 7.38
C SER A 127 -10.38 1.50 8.87
N ASN A 128 -9.92 0.50 9.63
CA ASN A 128 -9.59 0.63 11.04
C ASN A 128 -8.41 -0.28 11.40
N TYR A 129 -7.76 0.02 12.52
CA TYR A 129 -6.73 -0.82 13.13
C TYR A 129 -7.07 -1.00 14.61
N GLY A 130 -7.33 -2.23 15.02
CA GLY A 130 -7.74 -2.51 16.41
C GLY A 130 -9.05 -1.81 16.81
N GLY A 131 -9.99 -1.65 15.88
CA GLY A 131 -11.26 -0.95 16.12
C GLY A 131 -11.17 0.57 16.07
N VAL A 132 -9.99 1.16 15.86
CA VAL A 132 -9.80 2.61 15.74
C VAL A 132 -9.77 3.00 14.26
N TYR A 133 -10.70 3.87 13.86
CA TYR A 133 -10.79 4.39 12.50
C TYR A 133 -9.82 5.55 12.27
N LEU A 134 -9.26 5.64 11.05
CA LEU A 134 -8.22 6.61 10.69
C LEU A 134 -8.62 8.09 10.83
N ALA A 135 -9.91 8.40 10.76
CA ALA A 135 -10.44 9.76 10.85
C ALA A 135 -10.76 10.21 12.29
N ILE A 136 -10.67 9.32 13.27
CA ILE A 136 -11.02 9.63 14.66
C ILE A 136 -9.77 10.16 15.37
N ARG A 137 -9.83 11.41 15.84
CA ARG A 137 -8.87 11.90 16.85
C ARG A 137 -9.11 11.11 18.14
N PRO A 138 -8.10 10.47 18.75
CA PRO A 138 -8.29 9.78 20.02
C PRO A 138 -8.69 10.82 21.08
N SER A 139 -9.97 10.86 21.47
CA SER A 139 -10.47 11.81 22.47
C SER A 139 -10.61 11.20 23.87
N ASN A 140 -10.49 9.89 24.05
CA ASN A 140 -10.34 9.19 25.34
C ASN A 140 -10.13 7.67 25.07
N PRO A 141 -9.45 6.90 25.94
CA PRO A 141 -9.09 5.50 25.66
C PRO A 141 -10.18 4.46 25.97
N SER A 142 -11.41 4.86 26.29
CA SER A 142 -12.53 3.93 26.49
C SER A 142 -13.17 3.59 25.15
N GLY A 143 -12.54 2.66 24.44
CA GLY A 143 -13.02 2.11 23.18
C GLY A 143 -14.30 1.31 23.34
N GLN A 144 -15.19 1.47 22.37
CA GLN A 144 -16.01 0.42 21.77
C GLN A 144 -16.88 1.07 20.69
N ASN A 145 -16.59 0.77 19.43
CA ASN A 145 -17.60 0.82 18.36
C ASN A 145 -17.45 -0.45 17.55
N SER A 146 -18.47 -1.27 17.65
CA SER A 146 -18.62 -2.62 17.10
C SER A 146 -18.74 -2.61 15.58
N THR A 147 -18.27 -3.73 14.99
CA THR A 147 -18.38 -4.15 13.59
C THR A 147 -17.85 -3.16 12.55
N ALA A 148 -16.57 -3.31 12.21
CA ALA A 148 -15.93 -2.59 11.11
C ALA A 148 -15.45 -3.61 10.07
N ALA A 149 -16.13 -3.67 8.93
CA ALA A 149 -15.58 -4.37 7.76
C ALA A 149 -14.26 -3.68 7.39
N ALA A 150 -13.16 -4.43 7.37
CA ALA A 150 -11.87 -3.92 6.92
C ALA A 150 -11.95 -3.69 5.40
N ARG A 151 -12.36 -2.51 4.96
CA ARG A 151 -12.20 -2.12 3.56
C ARG A 151 -10.79 -1.60 3.34
N SER A 152 -10.16 -2.14 2.30
CA SER A 152 -8.88 -1.68 1.77
C SER A 152 -9.07 -0.34 1.06
N CYS A 153 -8.22 0.63 1.37
CA CYS A 153 -8.16 1.97 0.80
C CYS A 153 -6.72 2.24 0.36
N SER A 154 -6.52 2.49 -0.93
CA SER A 154 -5.19 2.74 -1.49
C SER A 154 -4.91 4.23 -1.61
N SER A 155 -3.69 4.65 -1.25
CA SER A 155 -3.22 6.03 -1.44
C SER A 155 -1.94 6.04 -2.27
N THR A 156 -1.90 6.89 -3.30
CA THR A 156 -0.75 7.02 -4.21
C THR A 156 0.07 8.25 -3.88
N ARG A 157 1.40 8.15 -4.03
CA ARG A 157 2.28 9.32 -3.92
C ARG A 157 2.32 10.03 -5.26
N ARG A 158 1.59 11.14 -5.42
CA ARG A 158 1.61 11.92 -6.66
C ARG A 158 2.94 12.68 -6.79
N SER A 159 3.90 12.14 -7.54
CA SER A 159 4.98 12.93 -8.17
C SER A 159 4.44 13.54 -9.46
N PRO A 160 4.76 14.81 -9.81
CA PRO A 160 4.30 15.41 -11.05
C PRO A 160 5.11 14.86 -12.23
N ARG A 161 4.84 13.61 -12.64
CA ARG A 161 5.11 13.23 -14.04
C ARG A 161 4.02 13.89 -14.88
N SER A 162 4.47 14.55 -15.95
CA SER A 162 3.70 15.42 -16.84
C SER A 162 2.51 14.72 -17.50
N MET A 163 1.41 14.55 -16.78
CA MET A 163 0.14 14.17 -17.36
C MET A 163 -0.57 15.44 -17.85
N ARG A 164 -0.30 15.82 -19.10
CA ARG A 164 -1.08 16.85 -19.79
C ARG A 164 -2.38 16.20 -20.25
N TYR A 165 -3.47 16.43 -19.51
CA TYR A 165 -4.81 16.22 -20.03
C TYR A 165 -5.17 17.37 -20.98
N PRO A 166 -5.62 17.11 -22.22
CA PRO A 166 -6.18 18.16 -23.06
C PRO A 166 -7.49 18.66 -22.42
N GLY A 167 -7.57 19.95 -22.10
CA GLY A 167 -8.84 20.61 -21.74
C GLY A 167 -9.04 21.08 -20.28
N CYS A 168 -8.04 21.00 -19.40
CA CYS A 168 -8.17 21.52 -18.03
C CYS A 168 -7.58 22.95 -17.92
N PRO A 169 -8.38 24.00 -17.67
CA PRO A 169 -7.85 25.36 -17.53
C PRO A 169 -6.98 25.46 -16.28
N ALA A 170 -5.71 25.82 -16.49
CA ALA A 170 -4.72 25.98 -15.44
C ALA A 170 -5.05 27.20 -14.56
N ARG A 171 -5.42 26.98 -13.30
CA ARG A 171 -5.21 27.93 -12.18
C ARG A 171 -5.54 27.26 -10.85
N CYS A 172 -4.50 26.79 -10.14
CA CYS A 172 -4.37 27.00 -8.71
C CYS A 172 -2.94 26.65 -8.28
N SER A 173 -2.04 27.61 -8.41
CA SER A 173 -0.72 27.61 -7.78
C SER A 173 -0.87 27.88 -6.29
N THR A 174 -0.30 27.03 -5.43
CA THR A 174 0.66 27.36 -4.35
C THR A 174 0.50 26.39 -3.16
N ILE A 175 1.33 25.34 -3.09
CA ILE A 175 1.78 24.78 -1.80
C ILE A 175 3.31 24.79 -1.84
N ARG A 176 3.87 25.70 -1.05
CA ARG A 176 5.30 25.99 -0.91
C ARG A 176 5.93 24.83 -0.12
N SER A 177 6.90 24.14 -0.72
CA SER A 177 7.64 23.07 -0.07
C SER A 177 8.53 23.64 1.05
N ILE A 178 8.46 23.03 2.23
CA ILE A 178 9.38 23.27 3.33
C ILE A 178 10.71 22.59 2.95
N ARG A 179 11.66 23.36 2.38
CA ARG A 179 13.07 22.97 2.35
C ARG A 179 13.73 23.43 3.64
N ARG A 180 14.25 22.48 4.42
CA ARG A 180 15.18 22.77 5.52
C ARG A 180 16.41 23.47 4.94
N ALA A 181 16.72 24.66 5.44
CA ALA A 181 17.98 25.35 5.20
C ALA A 181 19.12 24.60 5.92
N ARG A 182 20.21 24.33 5.21
CA ARG A 182 21.50 23.99 5.82
C ARG A 182 22.20 25.30 6.21
N PRO A 183 22.81 25.44 7.40
CA PRO A 183 23.66 26.58 7.68
C PRO A 183 25.04 26.35 7.07
N SER A 184 25.46 27.25 6.19
CA SER A 184 26.85 27.45 5.80
C SER A 184 27.23 28.88 6.16
N SER A 185 28.09 29.03 7.16
CA SER A 185 28.76 30.29 7.46
C SER A 185 30.22 30.02 7.74
N SER A 186 31.04 30.13 6.69
CA SER A 186 32.43 30.58 6.79
C SER A 186 32.51 31.92 6.08
N CYS A 187 32.84 32.98 6.81
CA CYS A 187 33.49 34.15 6.23
C CYS A 187 34.27 34.91 7.30
N SER A 188 35.53 35.18 6.96
CA SER A 188 36.58 35.79 7.77
C SER A 188 36.27 37.24 8.11
N THR A 189 36.72 37.69 9.27
CA THR A 189 36.89 39.11 9.60
C THR A 189 38.31 39.56 9.27
N ALA A 190 38.46 40.86 9.07
CA ALA A 190 39.70 41.59 8.78
C ALA A 190 40.82 41.38 9.82
#